data_AF-A0A535FHH1-F1
#
_entry.id   AF-A0A535FHH1-F1
#
_cell.length_a   1.000
_cell.length_b   1.000
_cell.length_c   1.000
_cell.angle_alpha   90.00
_cell.angle_beta   90.00
_cell.angle_gamma   90.00
#
_symmetry.space_group_name_H-M   'P 1'
#
loop_
_entity.id
_entity.type
_entity.pdbx_description
1 polymer ?
#
loop_
_entity_poly.entity_id
_entity_poly.type
_entity_poly.pdbx_seq_one_letter_code
_entity_poly.pdbx_strand_id
1 'polypeptide(L)'
;MLLDILQEAPAFQQIFALGEEKGLEKGRKEGREEGREEVQRETVKKMSKTILTLVTRRFPKLKTLTRGQLLLIEQPQILDDLFLRIALARTQEEAQEYLLTWDTQSETEALTDQ
;
A
#
# COMPACT_ATOMS: atom_id res chain seq x y z
N MET A 1 4.06 -12.70 -48.17
CA MET A 1 3.10 -12.51 -49.28
C MET A 1 1.66 -12.43 -48.78
N LEU A 2 1.06 -13.50 -48.22
CA LEU A 2 -0.34 -13.43 -47.75
C LEU A 2 -0.54 -12.46 -46.57
N LEU A 3 0.39 -12.44 -45.61
CA LEU A 3 0.33 -11.51 -44.48
C LEU A 3 0.43 -10.04 -44.93
N ASP A 4 1.30 -9.75 -45.90
CA ASP A 4 1.51 -8.41 -46.45
C ASP A 4 0.25 -7.91 -47.18
N ILE A 5 -0.39 -8.78 -47.97
CA ILE A 5 -1.67 -8.48 -48.64
C ILE A 5 -2.79 -8.21 -47.62
N LEU A 6 -2.83 -8.96 -46.52
CA LEU A 6 -3.81 -8.75 -45.45
C LEU A 6 -3.53 -7.46 -44.69
N GLN A 7 -2.27 -7.10 -44.47
CA GLN A 7 -1.89 -5.85 -43.81
C GLN A 7 -2.32 -4.62 -44.61
N GLU A 8 -2.25 -4.65 -45.93
CA GLU A 8 -2.71 -3.55 -46.79
C GLU A 8 -4.24 -3.44 -46.86
N ALA A 9 -4.98 -4.46 -46.42
CA ALA A 9 -6.44 -4.45 -46.46
C ALA A 9 -7.00 -3.34 -45.54
N PRO A 10 -7.90 -2.46 -46.03
CA PRO A 10 -8.46 -1.36 -45.22
C PRO A 10 -9.15 -1.82 -43.94
N ALA A 11 -9.77 -3.01 -43.96
CA ALA A 11 -10.40 -3.60 -42.77
C ALA A 11 -9.36 -4.04 -41.73
N PHE A 12 -8.21 -4.56 -42.17
CA PHE A 12 -7.14 -4.96 -41.26
C PHE A 12 -6.50 -3.74 -40.59
N GLN A 13 -6.23 -2.66 -41.33
CA GLN A 13 -5.70 -1.41 -40.77
C GLN A 13 -6.62 -0.80 -39.70
N GLN A 14 -7.93 -0.84 -39.91
CA GLN A 14 -8.91 -0.40 -38.91
C GLN A 14 -8.90 -1.27 -37.65
N ILE A 15 -8.84 -2.60 -37.82
CA ILE A 15 -8.75 -3.54 -36.69
C ILE A 15 -7.44 -3.33 -35.93
N PHE A 16 -6.34 -3.13 -36.66
CA PHE A 16 -5.02 -2.89 -36.08
C PHE A 16 -4.98 -1.58 -35.29
N ALA A 17 -5.46 -0.48 -35.87
CA ALA A 17 -5.56 0.81 -35.19
C ALA A 17 -6.44 0.73 -33.93
N LEU A 18 -7.59 0.05 -34.00
CA LEU A 18 -8.44 -0.19 -32.82
C LEU A 18 -7.73 -1.04 -31.75
N GLY A 19 -6.92 -2.01 -32.19
CA GLY A 19 -6.08 -2.83 -31.32
C GLY A 19 -5.00 -2.02 -30.61
N GLU A 20 -4.32 -1.13 -31.33
CA GLU A 20 -3.34 -0.21 -30.76
C GLU A 20 -3.98 0.76 -29.75
N GLU A 21 -5.12 1.36 -30.10
CA GLU A 21 -5.86 2.26 -29.20
C GLU A 21 -6.25 1.55 -27.89
N LYS A 22 -6.86 0.36 -28.00
CA LYS A 22 -7.21 -0.45 -26.82
C LYS A 22 -5.98 -0.90 -26.03
N GLY A 23 -4.89 -1.22 -26.72
CA GLY A 23 -3.62 -1.59 -26.10
C GLY A 23 -3.02 -0.45 -25.28
N LEU A 24 -3.03 0.77 -25.84
CA LEU A 24 -2.59 1.99 -25.16
C LEU A 24 -3.49 2.32 -23.96
N GLU A 25 -4.80 2.23 -24.11
CA GLU A 25 -5.75 2.45 -23.00
C GLU A 25 -5.53 1.46 -21.86
N LYS A 26 -5.42 0.16 -22.20
CA LYS A 26 -5.17 -0.91 -21.25
C LYS A 26 -3.83 -0.72 -20.54
N GLY A 27 -2.74 -0.47 -21.28
CA GLY A 27 -1.42 -0.25 -20.71
C GLY A 27 -1.38 0.98 -19.81
N ARG A 28 -2.10 2.05 -20.17
CA ARG A 28 -2.22 3.25 -19.32
C ARG A 28 -3.01 2.97 -18.03
N LYS A 29 -4.00 2.09 -18.07
CA LYS A 29 -4.77 1.69 -16.89
C LYS A 29 -3.92 0.82 -15.96
N GLU A 30 -3.28 -0.22 -16.50
CA GLU A 30 -2.41 -1.14 -15.75
C GLU A 30 -1.24 -0.37 -15.11
N GLY A 31 -0.52 0.47 -15.88
CA GLY A 31 0.59 1.25 -15.33
C GLY A 31 0.18 2.24 -14.24
N ARG A 32 -1.06 2.75 -14.26
CA ARG A 32 -1.59 3.59 -13.15
C ARG A 32 -1.94 2.77 -11.91
N GLU A 33 -2.37 1.53 -12.08
CA GLU A 33 -2.69 0.63 -10.97
C GLU A 33 -1.40 0.15 -10.30
N GLU A 34 -0.46 -0.36 -11.08
CA GLU A 34 0.87 -0.76 -10.61
C GLU A 34 1.60 0.40 -9.90
N GLY A 35 1.59 1.60 -10.50
CA GLY A 35 2.20 2.77 -9.87
C GLY A 35 1.54 3.18 -8.54
N ARG A 36 0.22 2.97 -8.39
CA ARG A 36 -0.48 3.23 -7.11
C ARG A 36 -0.11 2.19 -6.06
N GLU A 37 -0.06 0.91 -6.43
CA GLU A 37 0.37 -0.15 -5.52
C GLU A 37 1.83 0.04 -5.07
N GLU A 38 2.72 0.42 -5.99
CA GLU A 38 4.13 0.66 -5.67
C GLU A 38 4.28 1.80 -4.67
N VAL A 39 3.63 2.94 -4.92
CA VAL A 39 3.63 4.08 -3.99
C VAL A 39 3.08 3.68 -2.62
N GLN A 40 2.01 2.89 -2.57
CA GLN A 40 1.44 2.40 -1.32
C GLN A 40 2.44 1.52 -0.55
N ARG A 41 3.07 0.55 -1.22
CA ARG A 41 4.07 -0.34 -0.61
C ARG A 41 5.28 0.44 -0.09
N GLU A 42 5.78 1.39 -0.86
CA GLU A 42 6.89 2.25 -0.44
C GLU A 42 6.52 3.12 0.78
N THR A 43 5.31 3.64 0.78
CA THR A 43 4.78 4.46 1.89
C THR A 43 4.72 3.66 3.18
N VAL A 44 4.09 2.47 3.15
CA VAL A 44 4.04 1.52 4.27
C VAL A 44 5.44 1.20 4.78
N LYS A 45 6.37 0.86 3.89
CA LYS A 45 7.75 0.53 4.26
C LYS A 45 8.46 1.69 4.96
N LYS A 46 8.29 2.91 4.46
CA LYS A 46 8.90 4.12 5.04
C LYS A 46 8.33 4.44 6.42
N MET A 47 7.02 4.33 6.59
CA MET A 47 6.33 4.56 7.87
C MET A 47 6.71 3.50 8.90
N SER A 48 6.69 2.22 8.52
CA SER A 48 7.13 1.11 9.37
C SER A 48 8.57 1.31 9.87
N LYS A 49 9.48 1.74 9.00
CA LYS A 49 10.86 2.07 9.41
C LYS A 49 10.91 3.22 10.42
N THR A 50 10.04 4.22 10.26
CA THR A 50 9.95 5.38 11.14
C THR A 50 9.44 4.98 12.53
N ILE A 51 8.35 4.20 12.60
CA ILE A 51 7.80 3.66 13.85
C ILE A 51 8.84 2.78 14.54
N LEU A 52 9.47 1.87 13.82
CA LEU A 52 10.52 1.01 14.39
C LEU A 52 11.67 1.83 15.00
N THR A 53 12.05 2.93 14.34
CA THR A 53 13.10 3.84 14.84
C THR A 53 12.64 4.55 16.12
N LEU A 54 11.41 5.05 16.14
CA LEU A 54 10.80 5.69 17.30
C LEU A 54 10.74 4.74 18.50
N VAL A 55 10.18 3.54 18.30
CA VAL A 55 10.07 2.52 19.34
C VAL A 55 11.44 2.09 19.82
N THR A 56 12.40 1.84 18.92
CA THR A 56 13.76 1.43 19.34
C THR A 56 14.44 2.49 20.21
N ARG A 57 14.18 3.78 19.96
CA ARG A 57 14.76 4.89 20.74
C ARG A 57 14.10 5.07 22.10
N ARG A 58 12.77 4.99 22.18
CA ARG A 58 12.01 5.25 23.43
C ARG A 58 11.83 3.99 24.29
N PHE A 59 11.61 2.85 23.65
CA PHE A 59 11.21 1.58 24.27
C PHE A 59 12.00 0.41 23.65
N PRO A 60 13.32 0.32 23.88
CA PRO A 60 14.20 -0.63 23.19
C PRO A 60 13.79 -2.10 23.34
N LYS A 61 13.13 -2.47 24.45
CA LYS A 61 12.64 -3.84 24.70
C LYS A 61 11.54 -4.27 23.72
N LEU A 62 10.82 -3.33 23.12
CA LEU A 62 9.71 -3.60 22.19
C LEU A 62 10.15 -3.78 20.74
N LYS A 63 11.45 -3.64 20.43
CA LYS A 63 11.98 -3.71 19.05
C LYS A 63 11.54 -4.97 18.29
N THR A 64 11.62 -6.14 18.94
CA THR A 64 11.28 -7.41 18.30
C THR A 64 9.77 -7.52 18.07
N LEU A 65 8.97 -7.15 19.06
CA LEU A 65 7.50 -7.12 18.94
C LEU A 65 7.07 -6.18 17.82
N THR A 66 7.62 -4.97 17.78
CA THR A 66 7.32 -3.95 16.77
C THR A 66 7.60 -4.47 15.36
N ARG A 67 8.71 -5.19 15.14
CA ARG A 67 9.01 -5.79 13.84
C ARG A 67 7.96 -6.80 13.41
N GLY A 68 7.50 -7.65 14.33
CA GLY A 68 6.45 -8.62 14.05
C GLY A 68 5.14 -7.93 13.65
N GLN A 69 4.74 -6.93 14.42
CA GLN A 69 3.46 -6.23 14.22
C GLN A 69 3.45 -5.39 12.94
N LEU A 70 4.56 -4.69 12.64
CA LEU A 70 4.67 -3.88 11.41
C LEU A 70 4.69 -4.71 10.11
N LEU A 71 4.92 -6.02 10.18
CA LEU A 71 4.81 -6.90 9.00
C LEU A 71 3.37 -7.26 8.67
N LEU A 72 2.46 -7.11 9.63
CA LEU A 72 1.03 -7.42 9.47
C LEU A 72 0.22 -6.21 8.99
N ILE A 73 0.80 -5.00 9.04
CA ILE A 73 0.11 -3.76 8.70
C ILE A 73 0.45 -3.35 7.27
N GLU A 74 -0.55 -3.45 6.39
CA GLU A 74 -0.44 -3.04 4.97
C GLU A 74 -1.06 -1.66 4.69
N GLN A 75 -1.82 -1.13 5.63
CA GLN A 75 -2.58 0.11 5.45
C GLN A 75 -1.81 1.30 6.03
N PRO A 76 -1.46 2.32 5.21
CA PRO A 76 -0.76 3.51 5.70
C PRO A 76 -1.46 4.22 6.85
N GLN A 77 -2.79 4.25 6.86
CA GLN A 77 -3.60 4.94 7.87
C GLN A 77 -3.40 4.34 9.28
N ILE A 78 -3.34 3.01 9.36
CA ILE A 78 -3.08 2.29 10.61
C ILE A 78 -1.67 2.62 11.12
N LEU A 79 -0.69 2.75 10.21
CA LEU A 79 0.67 3.14 10.58
C LEU A 79 0.75 4.58 11.09
N ASP A 80 0.00 5.52 10.50
CA ASP A 80 -0.07 6.90 10.97
C ASP A 80 -0.66 7.01 12.38
N ASP A 81 -1.79 6.33 12.62
CA ASP A 81 -2.42 6.30 13.94
C ASP A 81 -1.50 5.63 14.98
N LEU A 82 -0.94 4.47 14.65
CA LEU A 82 0.02 3.78 15.51
C LEU A 82 1.24 4.65 15.80
N PHE A 83 1.77 5.38 14.82
CA PHE A 83 2.87 6.30 15.02
C PHE A 83 2.51 7.37 16.05
N LEU A 84 1.35 8.02 15.92
CA LEU A 84 0.90 9.06 16.84
C LEU A 84 0.73 8.50 18.26
N ARG A 85 0.10 7.34 18.41
CA ARG A 85 -0.10 6.68 19.70
C ARG A 85 1.22 6.34 20.38
N ILE A 86 2.17 5.77 19.65
CA ILE A 86 3.52 5.47 20.15
C ILE A 86 4.30 6.74 20.49
N ALA A 87 4.10 7.82 19.73
CA ALA A 87 4.71 9.12 20.02
C ALA A 87 4.14 9.75 21.30
N LEU A 88 2.87 9.50 21.62
CA LEU A 88 2.22 10.01 22.83
C LEU A 88 2.35 9.09 24.05
N ALA A 89 2.67 7.81 23.85
CA ALA A 89 2.86 6.83 24.92
C ALA A 89 3.89 7.33 25.95
N ARG A 90 3.55 7.26 27.22
CA ARG A 90 4.39 7.65 28.35
C ARG A 90 5.18 6.48 28.91
N THR A 91 4.63 5.28 28.80
CA THR A 91 5.23 4.05 29.34
C THR A 91 5.49 3.02 28.26
N GLN A 92 6.31 2.02 28.60
CA GLN A 92 6.56 0.89 27.71
C GLN A 92 5.29 0.05 27.55
N GLU A 93 4.51 -0.08 28.62
CA GLU A 93 3.28 -0.87 28.67
C GLU A 93 2.21 -0.27 27.76
N GLU A 94 2.03 1.06 27.77
CA GLU A 94 1.12 1.76 26.84
C GLU A 94 1.54 1.54 25.39
N ALA A 95 2.84 1.67 25.10
CA ALA A 95 3.35 1.46 23.74
C ALA A 95 3.18 -0.01 23.28
N GLN A 96 3.33 -0.96 24.19
CA GLN A 96 3.11 -2.37 23.91
C GLN A 96 1.64 -2.65 23.61
N GLU A 97 0.72 -2.07 24.39
CA GLU A 97 -0.72 -2.21 24.18
C GLU A 97 -1.14 -1.72 22.79
N TYR A 98 -0.65 -0.55 22.37
CA TYR A 98 -0.95 -0.02 21.03
C TYR A 98 -0.39 -0.90 19.91
N LEU A 99 0.78 -1.52 20.09
CA LEU A 99 1.35 -2.47 19.13
C LEU A 99 0.56 -3.79 19.05
N LEU A 100 -0.26 -4.13 20.05
CA LEU A 100 -1.02 -5.38 20.10
C LEU A 100 -2.49 -5.20 19.72
N THR A 101 -3.01 -3.97 19.74
CA THR A 101 -4.45 -3.67 19.58
C THR A 101 -4.77 -2.80 18.35
N TRP A 102 -3.78 -2.61 17.46
CA TRP A 102 -3.97 -1.82 16.23
C TRP A 102 -5.00 -2.45 15.27
N ASP A 103 -5.21 -3.76 15.33
CA ASP A 103 -6.21 -4.47 14.53
C ASP A 103 -7.63 -4.26 15.08
N THR A 104 -7.77 -4.27 16.41
CA THR A 104 -9.05 -4.20 17.13
C THR A 104 -9.65 -2.79 17.10
N GLN A 105 -8.81 -1.77 16.98
CA GLN A 105 -9.25 -0.37 16.92
C GLN A 105 -9.78 0.02 15.53
N SER A 106 -9.41 -0.73 14.48
CA SER A 106 -9.91 -0.51 13.12
C SER A 106 -11.39 -0.87 12.94
N GLU A 107 -11.95 -1.74 13.80
CA GLU A 107 -13.37 -2.11 13.78
C GLU A 107 -14.30 -1.06 14.41
N THR A 108 -13.80 -0.20 15.30
CA THR A 108 -14.68 0.73 16.06
C THR A 108 -15.03 2.00 15.26
N GLU A 109 -14.18 2.41 14.32
CA GLU A 109 -14.46 3.57 13.45
C GLU A 109 -15.37 3.21 12.26
N ALA A 110 -15.53 1.93 11.92
CA ALA A 110 -16.43 1.50 10.83
C ALA A 110 -17.93 1.48 11.22
N LEU A 111 -18.25 1.64 12.50
CA LEU A 111 -19.62 1.54 13.04
C LEU A 111 -20.28 2.89 13.34
N THR A 112 -19.62 4.01 13.08
CA THR A 112 -20.17 5.36 13.34
C THR A 112 -20.65 6.12 12.09
N ASP A 113 -20.56 5.50 10.91
CA ASP A 113 -21.01 6.08 9.62
C ASP A 113 -22.23 5.33 9.01
N GLN A 114 -23.15 4.82 9.85
CA GLN A 114 -24.48 4.33 9.42
C GLN A 114 -25.62 5.15 10.01
#